data_AF-A0A4W5JZ60-F1
#
_entry.id   AF-A0A4W5JZ60-F1
#
_cell.length_a   1.000
_cell.length_b   1.000
_cell.length_c   1.000
_cell.angle_alpha   90.00
_cell.angle_beta   90.00
_cell.angle_gamma   90.00
#
_symmetry.space_group_name_H-M   'P 1'
#
loop_
_entity.id
_entity.type
_entity.pdbx_description
1 polymer ?
#
loop_
_entity_poly.entity_id
_entity_poly.type
_entity_poly.pdbx_seq_one_letter_code
_entity_poly.pdbx_strand_id
1 'polypeptide(L)'
;MSKSETEEMIEIEIDGQEKQECLEEGVEEQTITSADLIQQDIDINEPIGNLKKLLEPRIQMSLDGYEICLQDIQVLMEACIYGVKIPDQT
;
A
#
# COMPACT_ATOMS: atom_id res chain seq x y z
N MET A 1 24.46 -16.15 -52.26
CA MET A 1 24.18 -17.02 -51.10
C MET A 1 22.96 -16.46 -50.40
N SER A 2 21.78 -17.00 -50.70
CA SER A 2 20.53 -16.59 -50.07
C SER A 2 20.33 -17.49 -48.85
N LYS A 3 20.39 -16.90 -47.65
CA LYS A 3 20.03 -17.58 -46.41
C LYS A 3 18.51 -17.49 -46.30
N SER A 4 17.81 -18.60 -46.51
CA SER A 4 16.39 -18.69 -46.22
C SER A 4 16.23 -19.01 -44.73
N GLU A 5 15.55 -18.12 -44.01
CA GLU A 5 15.14 -18.31 -42.62
C GLU A 5 14.00 -19.35 -42.58
N THR A 6 14.19 -20.43 -41.82
CA THR A 6 13.13 -21.39 -41.52
C THR A 6 12.47 -20.94 -40.22
N GLU A 7 11.28 -20.34 -40.30
CA GLU A 7 10.43 -20.10 -39.13
C GLU A 7 9.90 -21.45 -38.63
N GLU A 8 10.41 -21.92 -37.49
CA GLU A 8 9.84 -23.05 -36.77
C GLU A 8 8.61 -22.58 -35.99
N MET A 9 7.42 -22.98 -36.45
CA MET A 9 6.16 -22.77 -35.73
C MET A 9 5.95 -23.91 -34.73
N ILE A 10 5.65 -23.57 -33.48
CA ILE A 10 5.37 -24.53 -32.41
C ILE A 10 3.85 -24.75 -32.35
N GLU A 11 3.41 -26.01 -32.50
CA GLU A 11 2.02 -26.41 -32.33
C GLU A 11 1.76 -26.75 -30.85
N ILE A 12 0.77 -26.09 -30.23
CA ILE A 12 0.38 -26.34 -28.85
C ILE A 12 -0.95 -27.10 -28.85
N GLU A 13 -0.93 -28.36 -28.45
CA GLU A 13 -2.14 -29.15 -28.19
C GLU A 13 -2.68 -28.78 -26.80
N ILE A 14 -3.88 -28.20 -26.74
CA ILE A 14 -4.57 -27.90 -25.49
C ILE A 14 -5.45 -29.10 -25.14
N ASP A 15 -5.00 -29.93 -24.21
CA ASP A 15 -5.83 -31.00 -23.63
C ASP A 15 -6.97 -30.35 -22.83
N GLY A 16 -8.21 -30.76 -23.12
CA GLY A 16 -9.44 -30.10 -22.68
C GLY A 16 -9.78 -30.30 -21.20
N GLN A 17 -8.82 -30.10 -20.28
CA GLN A 17 -9.08 -30.07 -18.85
C GLN A 17 -9.32 -28.63 -18.37
N GLU A 18 -10.62 -28.33 -18.25
CA GLU A 18 -11.26 -27.44 -17.28
C GLU A 18 -10.38 -26.30 -16.73
N LYS A 19 -10.61 -25.12 -17.31
CA LYS A 19 -10.19 -23.80 -16.83
C LYS A 19 -10.40 -23.71 -15.31
N GLN A 20 -9.35 -23.94 -14.54
CA GLN A 20 -9.32 -23.62 -13.13
C GLN A 20 -9.58 -22.12 -13.04
N GLU A 21 -10.74 -21.72 -12.51
CA GLU A 21 -11.00 -20.32 -12.18
C GLU A 21 -9.89 -19.89 -11.23
N CYS A 22 -8.98 -19.05 -11.72
CA CYS A 22 -8.11 -18.27 -10.86
C CYS A 22 -9.05 -17.46 -9.98
N LEU A 23 -9.23 -17.91 -8.73
CA LEU A 23 -9.81 -17.08 -7.70
C LEU A 23 -8.80 -15.95 -7.48
N GLU A 24 -8.96 -14.85 -8.21
CA GLU A 24 -8.31 -13.60 -7.88
C GLU A 24 -8.72 -13.29 -6.45
N GLU A 25 -7.79 -13.42 -5.51
CA GLU A 25 -7.93 -12.82 -4.18
C GLU A 25 -8.03 -11.31 -4.42
N GLY A 26 -9.26 -10.83 -4.54
CA GLY A 26 -9.56 -9.43 -4.73
C GLY A 26 -8.99 -8.66 -3.55
N VAL A 27 -7.86 -7.98 -3.77
CA VAL A 27 -7.45 -6.90 -2.88
C VAL A 27 -8.54 -5.86 -2.99
N GLU A 28 -9.37 -5.76 -1.96
CA GLU A 28 -10.38 -4.71 -1.86
C GLU A 28 -9.66 -3.36 -1.98
N GLU A 29 -9.79 -2.70 -3.12
CA GLU A 29 -9.25 -1.37 -3.34
C GLU A 29 -9.93 -0.43 -2.34
N GLN A 30 -9.24 -0.11 -1.26
CA GLN A 30 -9.75 0.79 -0.24
C GLN A 30 -9.90 2.18 -0.87
N THR A 31 -11.14 2.53 -1.21
CA THR A 31 -11.47 3.83 -1.78
C THR A 31 -11.47 4.88 -0.67
N ILE A 32 -10.33 5.52 -0.45
CA ILE A 32 -10.24 6.68 0.44
C ILE A 32 -11.03 7.82 -0.22
N THR A 33 -12.19 8.16 0.34
CA THR A 33 -13.01 9.27 -0.18
C THR A 33 -12.51 10.59 0.41
N SER A 34 -12.78 11.72 -0.24
CA SER A 34 -12.34 13.03 0.25
C SER A 34 -12.92 13.40 1.64
N ALA A 35 -13.99 12.70 2.07
CA ALA A 35 -14.58 12.86 3.39
C ALA A 35 -13.77 12.16 4.50
N ASP A 36 -12.87 11.24 4.14
CA ASP A 36 -11.99 10.51 5.05
C ASP A 36 -10.68 11.27 5.34
N LEU A 37 -10.49 12.43 4.68
CA LEU A 37 -9.29 13.25 4.81
C LEU A 37 -9.44 14.25 5.96
N ILE A 38 -8.53 14.15 6.94
CA ILE A 38 -8.46 15.09 8.07
C ILE A 38 -7.22 15.96 7.90
N GLN A 39 -7.43 17.27 7.82
CA GLN A 39 -6.34 18.23 7.87
C GLN A 39 -6.01 18.59 9.32
N GLN A 40 -4.74 18.42 9.70
CA GLN A 40 -4.27 18.71 11.06
C GLN A 40 -2.89 19.34 11.04
N ASP A 41 -2.77 20.50 11.67
CA ASP A 41 -1.47 21.09 11.98
C ASP A 41 -0.80 20.28 13.09
N ILE A 42 0.48 19.93 12.86
CA ILE A 42 1.28 19.14 13.79
C ILE A 42 2.69 19.70 13.88
N ASP A 43 3.31 19.57 15.05
CA ASP A 43 4.73 19.84 15.22
C ASP A 43 5.52 18.57 14.89
N ILE A 44 6.41 18.66 13.90
CA ILE A 44 7.24 17.54 13.44
C ILE A 44 8.26 17.05 14.48
N ASN A 45 8.52 17.87 15.51
CA ASN A 45 9.42 17.55 16.62
C ASN A 45 8.71 16.80 17.74
N GLU A 46 7.39 16.72 17.73
CA GLU A 46 6.63 15.95 18.71
C GLU A 46 6.55 14.47 18.32
N PRO A 47 6.43 13.58 19.32
CA PRO A 47 6.26 12.15 19.08
C PRO A 47 4.93 11.87 18.39
N ILE A 48 4.92 10.90 17.48
CA ILE A 48 3.73 10.51 16.71
C ILE A 48 2.62 9.94 17.60
N GLY A 49 2.93 9.44 18.79
CA GLY A 49 1.93 9.11 19.79
C GLY A 49 0.98 10.27 20.15
N ASN A 50 1.42 11.53 20.01
CA ASN A 50 0.57 12.71 20.19
C ASN A 50 -0.44 12.86 19.05
N LEU A 51 -0.09 12.42 17.84
CA LEU A 51 -0.98 12.48 16.68
C LEU A 51 -2.27 11.69 16.92
N LYS A 52 -2.17 10.49 17.55
CA LYS A 52 -3.36 9.70 17.94
C LYS A 52 -4.31 10.53 18.80
N LYS A 53 -3.80 11.16 19.86
CA LYS A 53 -4.60 11.96 20.80
C LYS A 53 -5.27 13.17 20.15
N LEU A 54 -4.64 13.74 19.12
CA LEU A 54 -5.20 14.85 18.36
C LEU A 54 -6.29 14.39 17.37
N LEU A 55 -6.14 13.20 16.80
CA LEU A 55 -7.07 12.63 15.83
C LEU A 55 -8.30 11.98 16.46
N GLU A 56 -8.17 11.31 17.61
CA GLU A 56 -9.28 10.68 18.35
C GLU A 56 -10.52 11.58 18.52
N PRO A 57 -10.40 12.83 19.01
CA PRO A 57 -11.57 13.71 19.15
C PRO A 57 -12.16 14.17 17.81
N ARG A 58 -11.39 14.12 16.71
CA ARG A 58 -11.84 14.53 15.38
C ARG A 58 -12.57 13.41 14.65
N ILE A 59 -12.09 12.17 14.81
CA ILE A 59 -12.70 10.98 14.21
C ILE A 59 -13.82 10.42 15.12
N GLN A 60 -13.89 10.86 16.39
CA GLN A 60 -14.83 10.36 17.40
C GLN A 60 -14.68 8.85 17.64
N MET A 61 -13.47 8.33 17.51
CA MET A 61 -13.12 6.93 17.75
C MET A 61 -11.77 6.80 18.45
N SER A 62 -11.56 5.69 19.15
CA SER A 62 -10.27 5.35 19.76
C SER A 62 -9.29 4.84 18.71
N LEU A 63 -8.02 5.28 18.81
CA LEU A 63 -6.93 4.86 17.92
C LEU A 63 -5.93 3.91 18.59
N ASP A 64 -6.30 3.33 19.74
CA ASP A 64 -5.43 2.45 20.54
C ASP A 64 -4.93 1.23 19.75
N GLY A 65 -5.83 0.57 19.00
CA GLY A 65 -5.52 -0.60 18.18
C GLY A 65 -5.03 -0.30 16.76
N TYR A 66 -4.85 0.97 16.39
CA TYR A 66 -4.47 1.38 15.04
C TYR A 66 -3.00 1.78 14.98
N GLU A 67 -2.30 1.38 13.94
CA GLU A 67 -0.95 1.84 13.67
C GLU A 67 -0.97 3.14 12.86
N ILE A 68 0.01 4.00 13.08
CA ILE A 68 0.20 5.21 12.27
C ILE A 68 1.29 4.90 11.26
N CYS A 69 0.98 5.12 9.98
CA CYS A 69 1.92 4.94 8.88
C CYS A 69 2.16 6.25 8.13
N LEU A 70 3.39 6.45 7.67
CA LEU A 70 3.76 7.49 6.71
C LEU A 70 4.22 6.80 5.43
N GLN A 71 3.49 6.97 4.31
CA GLN A 71 3.83 6.35 3.02
C GLN A 71 4.14 4.84 3.16
N ASP A 72 3.23 4.11 3.81
CA ASP A 72 3.32 2.66 4.08
C ASP A 72 4.38 2.22 5.11
N ILE A 73 5.13 3.16 5.67
CA ILE A 73 6.10 2.87 6.74
C ILE A 73 5.42 3.08 8.09
N GLN A 74 5.31 2.00 8.87
CA GLN A 74 4.85 2.08 10.26
C GLN A 74 5.78 2.99 11.06
N VAL A 75 5.20 3.93 11.79
CA VAL A 75 5.97 4.81 12.65
C VAL A 75 5.71 4.52 14.12
N LEU A 76 6.80 4.30 14.85
CA LEU A 76 6.76 4.05 16.30
C LEU A 76 6.22 5.28 17.04
N MET A 77 5.38 5.06 18.05
CA MET A 77 4.76 6.14 18.83
C MET A 77 5.77 7.08 19.50
N GLU A 78 6.98 6.61 19.79
CA GLU A 78 8.06 7.37 20.43
C GLU A 78 8.92 8.16 19.42
N ALA A 79 8.78 7.87 18.12
CA ALA A 79 9.52 8.56 17.08
C ALA A 79 8.83 9.88 16.69
N CYS A 80 9.64 10.91 16.49
CA CYS A 80 9.20 12.16 15.87
C CYS A 80 9.19 11.99 14.35
N ILE A 81 8.34 12.75 13.65
CA ILE A 81 8.20 12.67 12.18
C ILE A 81 9.52 12.94 11.47
N TYR A 82 10.32 13.90 11.98
CA TYR A 82 11.65 14.20 11.42
C TYR A 82 12.64 13.02 11.50
N GLY A 83 12.44 12.10 12.45
CA GLY A 83 13.29 10.91 12.62
C GLY A 83 12.95 9.75 11.69
N VAL A 84 11.82 9.83 10.97
CA VAL A 84 11.42 8.79 10.00
C VAL A 84 12.25 8.96 8.74
N LYS A 85 13.34 8.19 8.66
CA LYS A 85 14.13 8.08 7.44
C LYS A 85 13.33 7.27 6.42
N ILE A 86 12.60 7.95 5.55
CA ILE A 86 12.00 7.32 4.37
C ILE A 86 13.18 6.78 3.54
N PRO A 87 13.26 5.45 3.31
CA PRO A 87 14.30 4.88 2.48
C PRO A 87 14.16 5.48 1.09
N ASP A 88 15.20 6.17 0.67
CA ASP A 88 15.31 6.77 -0.64
C ASP A 88 15.24 5.63 -1.68
N GLN A 89 14.14 5.56 -2.42
CA GLN A 89 14.01 4.68 -3.57
C GLN A 89 14.79 5.30 -4.74
N THR A 90 16.12 5.18 -4.70
CA THR A 90 17.00 5.42 -5.86
C THR A 90 17.24 4.12 -6.61
#